data_AF-A0A3D2L1J5-F1
#
_entry.id   AF-A0A3D2L1J5-F1
#
_cell.length_a   1.000
_cell.length_b   1.000
_cell.length_c   1.000
_cell.angle_alpha   90.00
_cell.angle_beta   90.00
_cell.angle_gamma   90.00
#
_symmetry.space_group_name_H-M   'P 1'
#
loop_
_entity.id
_entity.type
_entity.pdbx_description
1 polymer ?
#
loop_
_entity_poly.entity_id
_entity_poly.type
_entity_poly.pdbx_seq_one_letter_code
_entity_poly.pdbx_strand_id
1 'polypeptide(L)'
;MAGRAVSEPTRPLSIRLTTKDIDHLTERARRISGTPTGVARELILSGLTDGDPFTQAERLLKIERRLAAVSQDVLTAIQSSTGTHDTLMRIETMFEQLLHALAGQSPEGSEAHV
;
A
#
# COMPACT_ATOMS: atom_id res chain seq x y z
N MET A 1 -23.59 21.84 -29.88
CA MET A 1 -24.15 20.51 -30.16
C MET A 1 -23.08 19.68 -30.86
N ALA A 2 -22.20 19.02 -30.09
CA ALA A 2 -21.15 18.17 -30.66
C ALA A 2 -21.77 16.81 -31.01
N GLY A 3 -21.84 16.51 -32.30
CA GLY A 3 -22.34 15.24 -32.81
C GLY A 3 -21.51 14.07 -32.28
N ARG A 4 -22.20 13.10 -31.69
CA ARG A 4 -21.64 11.79 -31.32
C ARG A 4 -21.11 11.14 -32.60
N ALA A 5 -19.79 11.07 -32.75
CA ALA A 5 -19.17 10.30 -33.83
C ALA A 5 -19.56 8.83 -33.66
N VAL A 6 -20.56 8.39 -34.42
CA VAL A 6 -20.88 6.97 -34.55
C VAL A 6 -19.75 6.39 -35.41
N SER A 7 -18.85 5.62 -34.79
CA SER A 7 -17.76 4.98 -35.53
C SER A 7 -18.35 4.07 -36.59
N GLU A 8 -17.83 4.14 -37.81
CA GLU A 8 -18.20 3.21 -38.88
C GLU A 8 -18.01 1.75 -38.42
N PRO A 9 -18.88 0.82 -38.84
CA PRO A 9 -18.76 -0.58 -38.48
C PRO A 9 -17.43 -1.16 -39.00
N THR A 10 -16.58 -1.59 -38.08
CA THR A 10 -15.27 -2.17 -38.38
C THR A 10 -15.40 -3.58 -38.96
N ARG A 11 -14.54 -3.93 -39.93
CA ARG A 11 -14.46 -5.30 -40.46
C ARG A 11 -13.81 -6.25 -39.43
N PRO A 12 -14.23 -7.52 -39.34
CA PRO A 12 -13.61 -8.48 -38.44
C PRO A 12 -12.18 -8.82 -38.89
N LEU A 13 -11.26 -8.90 -37.92
CA LEU A 13 -9.87 -9.32 -38.13
C LEU A 13 -9.62 -10.63 -37.39
N SER A 14 -8.89 -11.56 -38.03
CA SER A 14 -8.46 -12.80 -37.40
C SER A 14 -6.99 -12.71 -36.99
N ILE A 15 -6.69 -13.01 -35.73
CA ILE A 15 -5.33 -13.04 -35.18
C ILE A 15 -5.08 -14.47 -34.68
N ARG A 16 -3.91 -15.02 -35.01
CA ARG A 16 -3.50 -16.34 -34.50
C ARG A 16 -2.90 -16.16 -33.11
N LEU A 17 -3.39 -16.94 -32.15
CA LEU A 17 -2.92 -16.97 -30.78
C LEU A 17 -2.43 -18.38 -30.43
N THR A 18 -1.59 -18.49 -29.42
CA THR A 18 -1.25 -19.81 -28.87
C THR A 18 -2.47 -20.42 -28.16
N THR A 19 -2.50 -21.74 -28.01
CA THR A 19 -3.58 -22.43 -27.28
C THR A 19 -3.72 -21.91 -25.86
N LYS A 20 -2.60 -21.68 -25.17
CA LYS A 20 -2.57 -21.11 -23.83
C LYS A 20 -3.26 -19.73 -23.74
N ASP A 21 -3.01 -18.86 -24.71
CA ASP A 21 -3.60 -17.52 -24.72
C ASP A 21 -5.11 -17.56 -25.01
N ILE A 22 -5.54 -18.50 -25.86
CA ILE A 22 -6.96 -18.76 -26.12
C ILE A 22 -7.67 -19.24 -24.85
N ASP A 23 -7.04 -20.13 -24.08
CA ASP A 23 -7.57 -20.63 -22.82
C ASP A 23 -7.72 -19.50 -21.79
N HIS A 24 -6.68 -18.65 -21.64
CA HIS A 24 -6.73 -17.49 -20.75
C HIS A 24 -7.84 -16.50 -21.13
N LEU A 25 -8.01 -16.19 -22.43
CA LEU A 25 -9.10 -15.33 -22.90
C LEU A 25 -10.47 -15.93 -22.59
N THR A 26 -10.62 -17.24 -22.79
CA THR A 26 -11.88 -17.96 -22.57
C THR A 26 -12.22 -18.02 -21.09
N GLU A 27 -11.24 -18.28 -20.23
CA GLU A 27 -11.42 -18.29 -18.78
C GLU A 27 -11.85 -16.91 -18.28
N ARG A 28 -11.15 -15.85 -18.70
CA ARG A 28 -11.48 -14.48 -18.31
C ARG A 28 -12.88 -14.08 -18.78
N ALA A 29 -13.25 -14.44 -20.01
CA ALA A 29 -14.59 -14.21 -20.54
C ALA A 29 -15.67 -14.89 -19.70
N ARG A 30 -15.45 -16.14 -19.26
CA ARG A 30 -16.39 -16.85 -18.37
C ARG A 30 -16.58 -16.14 -17.02
N ARG A 31 -15.49 -15.67 -16.40
CA ARG A 31 -15.55 -15.00 -15.09
C ARG A 31 -16.41 -13.73 -15.11
N ILE A 32 -16.40 -13.00 -16.22
CA ILE A 32 -17.15 -11.74 -16.37
C ILE A 32 -18.45 -11.89 -17.16
N SER A 33 -18.86 -13.12 -17.47
CA SER A 33 -20.03 -13.41 -18.34
C SER A 33 -19.97 -12.70 -19.70
N GLY A 34 -18.78 -12.58 -20.28
CA GLY A 34 -18.51 -11.90 -21.56
C GLY A 34 -18.17 -12.85 -22.69
N THR A 35 -17.75 -12.29 -23.83
CA THR A 35 -17.24 -13.06 -24.98
C THR A 35 -15.72 -12.95 -25.09
N PRO A 36 -15.00 -14.01 -25.55
CA PRO A 36 -13.55 -13.93 -25.76
C PRO A 36 -13.13 -12.77 -26.67
N THR A 37 -13.92 -12.48 -27.71
CA THR A 37 -13.69 -11.34 -28.62
C THR A 37 -13.88 -9.99 -27.92
N GLY A 38 -14.87 -9.86 -27.04
CA GLY A 38 -15.08 -8.65 -26.24
C GLY A 38 -13.91 -8.39 -25.28
N VAL A 39 -13.46 -9.45 -24.59
CA VAL A 39 -12.28 -9.38 -23.70
C VAL A 39 -11.02 -9.03 -24.49
N ALA A 40 -10.80 -9.66 -25.65
CA ALA A 40 -9.66 -9.34 -26.50
C ALA A 40 -9.68 -7.88 -26.96
N ARG A 41 -10.85 -7.37 -27.37
CA ARG A 41 -11.00 -5.95 -27.75
C ARG A 41 -10.67 -5.02 -26.58
N GLU A 42 -11.15 -5.32 -25.38
CA GLU A 42 -10.86 -4.52 -24.19
C GLU A 42 -9.37 -4.51 -23.85
N LEU A 43 -8.70 -5.67 -23.94
CA LEU A 43 -7.25 -5.78 -23.72
C LEU A 43 -6.44 -4.99 -24.74
N ILE A 44 -6.86 -5.03 -26.02
CA ILE A 44 -6.23 -4.22 -27.07
C ILE A 44 -6.45 -2.73 -26.79
N LEU A 45 -7.67 -2.33 -26.42
CA LEU A 45 -7.96 -0.94 -26.07
C LEU A 45 -7.15 -0.47 -24.86
N SER A 46 -7.11 -1.26 -23.77
CA SER A 46 -6.28 -0.96 -22.59
C SER A 46 -4.82 -0.89 -22.95
N GLY A 47 -4.28 -1.82 -23.74
CA GLY A 47 -2.89 -1.76 -24.21
C GLY A 47 -2.58 -0.54 -25.09
N LEU A 48 -3.57 -0.05 -25.85
CA LEU A 48 -3.43 1.16 -26.67
C LEU A 48 -3.61 2.45 -25.86
N THR A 49 -4.44 2.45 -24.81
CA THR A 49 -4.67 3.61 -23.94
C THR A 49 -3.65 3.75 -22.82
N ASP A 50 -3.17 2.63 -22.27
CA ASP A 50 -2.07 2.55 -21.30
C ASP A 50 -0.69 2.55 -22.01
N GLY A 51 -0.68 2.58 -23.34
CA GLY A 51 0.48 2.41 -24.21
C GLY A 51 1.45 3.57 -24.28
N ASP A 52 1.38 4.57 -23.41
CA ASP A 52 2.54 5.45 -23.18
C ASP A 52 3.35 4.92 -21.99
N PRO A 53 4.37 4.07 -22.22
CA PRO A 53 5.22 3.55 -21.16
C PRO A 53 5.88 4.66 -20.35
N PHE A 54 6.03 5.87 -20.91
CA PHE A 54 6.53 7.04 -20.19
C PHE A 54 5.54 7.53 -19.13
N THR A 55 4.27 7.72 -19.50
CA THR A 55 3.19 8.07 -18.55
C THR A 55 3.03 6.99 -17.46
N GLN A 56 3.16 5.71 -17.81
CA GLN A 56 3.11 4.63 -16.81
C GLN A 56 4.30 4.67 -15.84
N ALA A 57 5.52 4.85 -16.36
CA ALA A 57 6.72 4.98 -15.54
C ALA A 57 6.65 6.22 -14.62
N GLU A 58 6.12 7.34 -15.11
CA GLU A 58 5.91 8.55 -14.31
C GLU A 58 4.91 8.30 -13.16
N ARG A 59 3.79 7.60 -13.44
CA ARG A 59 2.82 7.21 -12.41
C ARG A 59 3.47 6.30 -11.36
N LEU A 60 4.24 5.31 -11.78
CA LEU A 60 4.93 4.40 -10.87
C LEU A 60 5.95 5.14 -10.00
N LEU A 61 6.74 6.04 -10.58
CA LEU A 61 7.69 6.88 -9.84
C LEU A 61 6.98 7.78 -8.81
N LYS A 62 5.82 8.34 -9.17
CA LYS A 62 5.01 9.14 -8.24
C LYS A 62 4.46 8.29 -7.08
N ILE A 63 4.06 7.05 -7.36
CA ILE A 63 3.62 6.10 -6.34
C ILE A 63 4.79 5.76 -5.41
N GLU A 64 5.96 5.43 -5.96
CA GLU A 64 7.17 5.11 -5.20
C GLU A 64 7.56 6.24 -4.25
N ARG A 65 7.60 7.49 -4.74
CA ARG A 65 7.90 8.67 -3.92
C ARG A 65 6.90 8.86 -2.77
N ARG A 66 5.60 8.65 -3.04
CA ARG A 66 4.57 8.75 -2.00
C ARG A 66 4.70 7.63 -0.97
N LEU A 67 5.02 6.42 -1.42
CA LEU A 67 5.24 5.28 -0.55
C LEU A 67 6.45 5.49 0.37
N ALA A 68 7.55 6.04 -0.16
CA ALA A 68 8.72 6.39 0.62
C ALA A 68 8.42 7.44 1.70
N ALA A 69 7.65 8.48 1.36
CA ALA A 69 7.22 9.50 2.33
C ALA A 69 6.36 8.89 3.45
N VAL A 70 5.35 8.07 3.09
CA VAL A 70 4.50 7.38 4.08
C VAL A 70 5.31 6.44 4.96
N SER A 71 6.30 5.73 4.40
CA SER A 71 7.18 4.86 5.18
C SER A 71 7.99 5.66 6.22
N GLN A 72 8.46 6.85 5.86
CA GLN A 72 9.18 7.73 6.77
C GLN A 72 8.27 8.29 7.88
N ASP A 73 7.03 8.65 7.54
CA ASP A 73 6.04 9.13 8.51
C ASP A 73 5.72 8.04 9.55
N VAL A 74 5.56 6.79 9.10
CA VAL A 74 5.33 5.64 9.99
C VAL A 74 6.50 5.42 10.94
N LEU A 75 7.74 5.46 10.45
CA LEU A 75 8.92 5.33 11.32
C LEU A 75 8.99 6.45 12.36
N THR A 76 8.67 7.67 11.97
CA THR A 76 8.63 8.83 12.88
C THR A 76 7.56 8.67 13.95
N ALA A 77 6.38 8.17 13.58
CA ALA A 77 5.29 7.89 14.51
C ALA A 77 5.63 6.77 15.52
N ILE A 78 6.35 5.74 15.07
CA ILE A 78 6.85 4.68 15.96
C ILE A 78 7.84 5.27 16.97
N GLN A 79 8.80 6.09 16.50
CA GLN A 79 9.81 6.70 17.37
C GLN A 79 9.18 7.63 18.42
N SER A 80 8.16 8.41 18.06
CA SER A 80 7.45 9.26 19.03
C SER A 80 6.65 8.43 20.03
N SER A 81 6.02 7.34 19.59
CA SER A 81 5.34 6.40 20.48
C SER A 81 6.32 5.74 21.46
N THR A 82 7.52 5.37 21.04
CA THR A 82 8.53 4.80 21.94
C THR A 82 9.01 5.85 22.94
N GLY A 83 9.33 7.07 22.48
CA GLY A 83 9.78 8.14 23.39
C GLY A 83 8.74 8.55 24.43
N THR A 84 7.44 8.55 24.07
CA THR A 84 6.35 8.78 25.04
C THR A 84 6.23 7.65 26.04
N HIS A 85 6.37 6.40 25.60
CA HIS A 85 6.39 5.24 26.50
C HIS A 85 7.56 5.29 27.51
N ASP A 86 8.77 5.60 27.05
CA ASP A 86 9.95 5.74 27.92
C ASP A 86 9.76 6.85 28.96
N THR A 87 9.14 7.96 28.55
CA THR A 87 8.83 9.08 29.46
C THR A 87 7.82 8.66 30.52
N LEU A 88 6.79 7.90 30.15
CA LEU A 88 5.80 7.37 31.09
C LEU A 88 6.44 6.40 32.10
N MET A 89 7.27 5.46 31.63
CA MET A 89 7.99 4.53 32.50
C MET A 89 8.87 5.30 33.51
N ARG A 90 9.56 6.36 33.05
CA ARG A 90 10.38 7.19 33.93
C ARG A 90 9.55 7.93 34.97
N ILE A 91 8.39 8.45 34.61
CA ILE A 91 7.45 9.11 35.55
C ILE A 91 6.94 8.11 36.58
N GLU A 92 6.57 6.90 36.15
CA GLU A 92 6.12 5.81 37.03
C GLU A 92 7.20 5.47 38.06
N THR A 93 8.45 5.26 37.62
CA THR A 93 9.56 5.00 38.54
C THR A 93 9.80 6.16 39.52
N MET A 94 9.75 7.41 39.06
CA MET A 94 9.90 8.57 39.95
C MET A 94 8.76 8.65 40.97
N PHE A 95 7.53 8.34 40.55
CA PHE A 95 6.37 8.30 41.44
C PHE A 95 6.50 7.20 42.49
N GLU A 96 6.92 6.00 42.10
CA GLU A 96 7.22 4.91 43.03
C GLU A 96 8.29 5.30 44.05
N GLN A 97 9.38 5.94 43.61
CA GLN A 97 10.43 6.42 44.52
C GLN A 97 9.90 7.44 45.52
N LEU A 98 9.05 8.38 45.09
CA LEU A 98 8.41 9.34 45.98
C LEU A 98 7.47 8.67 46.98
N LEU A 99 6.70 7.66 46.56
CA LEU A 99 5.83 6.88 47.45
C LEU A 99 6.64 6.11 48.50
N HIS A 100 7.76 5.49 48.12
CA HIS A 100 8.65 4.79 49.05
C HIS A 100 9.28 5.76 50.06
N ALA A 101 9.76 6.92 49.59
CA ALA A 101 10.31 7.96 50.46
C ALA A 101 9.26 8.50 51.46
N LEU A 102 8.03 8.74 51.01
CA LEU A 102 6.89 9.15 51.86
C LEU A 102 6.52 8.07 52.88
N ALA A 103 6.63 6.79 52.51
CA ALA A 103 6.40 5.65 53.40
C ALA A 103 7.55 5.40 54.39
N GLY A 104 8.62 6.21 54.36
CA GLY A 104 9.79 6.05 55.22
C GLY A 104 10.72 4.90 54.83
N GLN A 105 10.53 4.32 53.65
CA GLN A 105 11.38 3.29 53.08
C GLN A 105 12.48 3.97 52.25
N SER A 106 13.58 4.34 52.90
CA SER A 106 14.77 4.77 52.18
C SER A 106 15.36 3.59 51.40
N PRO A 107 15.84 3.77 50.15
CA PRO A 107 16.53 2.73 49.40
C PRO A 107 17.89 2.31 50.03
N GLU A 108 18.28 2.88 51.18
CA GLU A 108 19.44 2.45 51.95
C GLU A 108 19.04 1.59 53.15
N GLY A 109 18.93 0.29 52.89
CA GLY A 109 18.69 -0.74 53.89
C GLY A 109 19.54 -2.00 53.65
N SER A 110 20.80 -1.82 53.23
CA SER A 110 21.85 -2.86 53.16
C SER A 110 23.14 -2.13 52.77
N GLU A 111 24.22 -1.96 53.55
CA GLU A 111 24.70 -2.62 54.76
C GLU A 111 25.48 -1.59 55.59
N ALA A 112 25.07 -1.37 56.83
CA ALA A 112 25.93 -0.84 57.87
C ALA A 112 25.66 -1.65 59.13
N HIS A 113 26.29 -2.82 59.23
CA HIS A 113 26.47 -3.48 60.52
C HIS A 113 27.83 -4.20 60.54
N VAL A 114 28.72 -3.59 61.34
CA VAL A 114 29.75 -4.15 62.23
C VAL A 114 30.15 -5.60 62.02
#